data_AF-A0A9P5ZGL4-F1
#
_entry.id   AF-A0A9P5ZGL4-F1
#
_cell.length_a   1.000
_cell.length_b   1.000
_cell.length_c   1.000
_cell.angle_alpha   90.00
_cell.angle_beta   90.00
_cell.angle_gamma   90.00
#
_symmetry.space_group_name_H-M   'P 1'
#
loop_
_entity.id
_entity.type
_entity.pdbx_description
1 polymer ?
#
loop_
_entity_poly.entity_id
_entity_poly.type
_entity_poly.pdbx_seq_one_letter_code
_entity_poly.pdbx_strand_id
1 'polypeptide(L)'
;MHETRRLLEAATALSLLLYNAGIPHAFYGSVLTAVLANSPLSDEIFCIVEGGQNQLHPFRRARDAVTGSEDFTITHSPWTNRLHVTYRRQIPAIDIEILPAGETGPRHLDTSTVMKIQAVPFLTVSEFIRAKLNAWVIRGSDSDAQDISYVLGRYWNRVDINRITEQDMNVFVSRNAAAAPAWAALRRKYGM
;
A
#
# COMPACT_ATOMS: atom_id res chain seq x y z
N MET A 1 18.67 4.12 5.82
CA MET A 1 17.81 3.49 6.85
C MET A 1 17.01 4.52 7.67
N HIS A 2 17.48 5.77 7.84
CA HIS A 2 16.73 6.79 8.58
C HIS A 2 15.33 7.06 7.99
N GLU A 3 15.20 7.18 6.67
CA GLU A 3 13.91 7.50 6.04
C GLU A 3 12.85 6.40 6.22
N THR A 4 13.21 5.15 5.92
CA THR A 4 12.35 3.99 6.11
C THR A 4 11.87 3.86 7.56
N ARG A 5 12.75 4.13 8.53
CA ARG A 5 12.41 4.11 9.96
C ARG A 5 11.41 5.21 10.30
N ARG A 6 11.60 6.42 9.76
CA ARG A 6 10.70 7.56 9.95
C ARG A 6 9.29 7.25 9.40
N LEU A 7 9.20 6.65 8.20
CA LEU A 7 7.93 6.21 7.62
C LEU A 7 7.26 5.10 8.44
N LEU A 8 8.03 4.12 8.93
CA LEU A 8 7.51 3.06 9.79
C LEU A 8 7.01 3.59 11.13
N GLU A 9 7.68 4.59 11.71
CA GLU A 9 7.23 5.24 12.94
C GLU A 9 5.88 5.95 12.72
N ALA A 10 5.76 6.71 11.63
CA ALA A 10 4.51 7.36 11.25
C ALA A 10 3.39 6.34 10.98
N ALA A 11 3.69 5.25 10.27
CA ALA A 11 2.76 4.16 10.02
C ALA A 11 2.31 3.48 11.33
N THR A 12 3.23 3.25 12.26
CA THR A 12 2.94 2.66 13.56
C THR A 12 2.02 3.56 14.38
N ALA A 13 2.32 4.86 14.44
CA ALA A 13 1.52 5.84 15.17
C ALA A 13 0.09 5.93 14.60
N LEU A 14 -0.05 6.01 13.27
CA LEU A 14 -1.36 6.03 12.62
C LEU A 14 -2.10 4.70 12.80
N SER A 15 -1.38 3.57 12.68
CA SER A 15 -1.94 2.23 12.86
C SER A 15 -2.57 2.06 14.24
N LEU A 16 -1.92 2.58 15.29
CA LEU A 16 -2.43 2.52 16.66
C LEU A 16 -3.75 3.28 16.81
N LEU A 17 -3.85 4.49 16.24
CA LEU A 17 -5.08 5.29 16.27
C LEU A 17 -6.24 4.56 15.57
N LEU A 18 -5.98 4.03 14.37
CA LEU A 18 -6.99 3.32 13.59
C LEU A 18 -7.40 2.01 14.25
N TYR A 19 -6.45 1.27 14.81
CA TYR A 19 -6.70 0.03 15.54
C TYR A 19 -7.58 0.28 16.78
N ASN A 20 -7.27 1.29 17.58
CA ASN A 20 -8.05 1.64 18.76
C ASN A 20 -9.48 2.07 18.42
N ALA A 21 -9.70 2.64 17.23
CA ALA A 21 -11.02 2.97 16.70
C ALA A 21 -11.73 1.79 15.99
N GLY A 22 -11.13 0.59 16.00
CA GLY A 22 -11.66 -0.61 15.37
C GLY A 22 -11.78 -0.50 13.84
N ILE A 23 -10.86 0.23 13.20
CA ILE A 23 -10.86 0.47 11.75
C ILE A 23 -9.86 -0.51 11.10
N PRO A 24 -10.33 -1.50 10.31
CA PRO A 24 -9.44 -2.31 9.49
C PRO A 24 -8.68 -1.43 8.51
N HIS A 25 -7.36 -1.60 8.48
CA HIS A 25 -6.48 -0.78 7.66
C HIS A 25 -5.22 -1.56 7.24
N ALA A 26 -4.60 -1.15 6.14
CA ALA A 26 -3.37 -1.71 5.65
C ALA A 26 -2.54 -0.65 4.92
N PHE A 27 -1.22 -0.66 5.13
CA PHE A 27 -0.29 0.24 4.48
C PHE A 27 0.25 -0.36 3.17
N TYR A 28 0.56 0.51 2.22
CA TYR A 28 1.31 0.17 1.00
C TYR A 28 2.02 1.42 0.44
N GLY A 29 2.66 1.29 -0.72
CA GLY A 29 3.52 2.31 -1.32
C GLY A 29 4.98 1.85 -1.32
N SER A 30 5.87 2.71 -1.79
CA SER A 30 7.31 2.42 -1.85
C SER A 30 7.91 2.10 -0.47
N VAL A 31 7.24 2.50 0.63
CA VAL A 31 7.65 2.11 1.98
C VAL A 31 7.71 0.60 2.17
N LEU A 32 6.81 -0.17 1.53
CA LEU A 32 6.81 -1.62 1.64
C LEU A 32 8.10 -2.21 1.05
N THR A 33 8.48 -1.77 -0.14
CA THR A 33 9.69 -2.26 -0.83
C THR A 33 10.94 -1.81 -0.11
N ALA A 34 10.96 -0.57 0.40
CA ALA A 34 12.05 -0.05 1.22
C ALA A 34 12.27 -0.87 2.50
N VAL A 35 11.18 -1.27 3.18
CA VAL A 35 11.26 -2.13 4.37
C VAL A 35 11.74 -3.54 4.03
N LEU A 36 11.19 -4.15 2.96
CA LEU A 36 11.59 -5.49 2.51
C LEU A 36 13.04 -5.54 1.99
N ALA A 37 13.51 -4.45 1.37
CA ALA A 37 14.87 -4.33 0.83
C ALA A 37 15.89 -3.83 1.85
N ASN A 38 15.46 -3.38 3.02
CA ASN A 38 16.27 -2.60 3.95
C ASN A 38 16.95 -1.40 3.26
N SER A 39 16.23 -0.74 2.35
CA SER A 39 16.71 0.37 1.52
C SER A 39 16.18 1.72 2.03
N PRO A 40 16.98 2.81 2.02
CA PRO A 40 16.53 4.15 2.41
C PRO A 40 15.58 4.83 1.42
N LEU A 41 15.35 4.28 0.24
CA LEU A 41 14.63 4.96 -0.84
C LEU A 41 13.13 4.69 -0.71
N SER A 42 12.44 5.55 0.02
CA SER A 42 10.98 5.67 -0.05
C SER A 42 10.57 7.09 0.31
N ASP A 43 9.70 7.65 -0.53
CA ASP A 43 9.04 8.95 -0.38
C ASP A 43 7.52 8.82 -0.23
N GLU A 44 6.99 7.61 -0.46
CA GLU A 44 5.55 7.39 -0.61
C GLU A 44 5.01 6.36 0.39
N ILE A 45 3.98 6.76 1.13
CA ILE A 45 3.23 5.90 2.04
C ILE A 45 1.72 6.16 1.90
N PHE A 46 1.00 5.08 1.70
CA PHE A 46 -0.46 5.06 1.64
C PHE A 46 -1.02 4.18 2.75
N CYS A 47 -2.23 4.52 3.21
CA CYS A 47 -3.01 3.71 4.14
C CYS A 47 -4.39 3.45 3.55
N ILE A 48 -4.70 2.20 3.25
CA ILE A 48 -6.04 1.80 2.83
C ILE A 48 -6.87 1.54 4.09
N VAL A 49 -8.07 2.11 4.16
CA VAL A 49 -9.01 1.90 5.25
C VAL A 49 -10.31 1.28 4.74
N GLU A 50 -10.83 0.29 5.44
CA GLU A 50 -12.18 -0.22 5.15
C GLU A 50 -13.25 0.77 5.57
N GLY A 51 -14.18 1.06 4.65
CA GLY A 51 -15.41 1.75 4.97
C GLY A 51 -16.26 0.91 5.95
N GLY A 52 -16.92 1.57 6.89
CA GLY A 52 -17.92 0.89 7.72
C GLY A 52 -19.09 0.41 6.85
N GLN A 53 -19.60 -0.81 7.10
CA GLN A 53 -20.83 -1.27 6.45
C GLN A 53 -21.93 -0.24 6.72
N ASN A 54 -22.55 0.30 5.66
CA ASN A 54 -23.62 1.32 5.67
C ASN A 54 -23.22 2.79 5.93
N GLN A 55 -21.95 3.19 5.76
CA GLN A 55 -21.58 4.61 5.87
C GLN A 55 -21.45 5.32 4.52
N LEU A 56 -22.05 6.52 4.42
CA LEU A 56 -22.02 7.39 3.23
C LEU A 56 -20.63 7.94 2.89
N HIS A 57 -19.69 8.00 3.84
CA HIS A 57 -18.38 8.63 3.62
C HIS A 57 -17.22 7.73 4.10
N PRO A 58 -16.31 7.33 3.19
CA PRO A 58 -15.29 6.32 3.51
C PRO A 58 -14.31 6.76 4.61
N PHE A 59 -14.00 8.06 4.67
CA PHE A 59 -12.98 8.58 5.58
C PHE A 59 -13.49 9.08 6.93
N ARG A 60 -14.81 9.06 7.19
CA ARG A 60 -15.34 9.69 8.41
C ARG A 60 -14.73 9.08 9.67
N ARG A 61 -14.71 7.75 9.76
CA ARG A 61 -14.12 7.04 10.91
C ARG A 61 -12.63 7.29 11.06
N ALA A 62 -11.89 7.27 9.94
CA ALA A 62 -10.45 7.53 9.95
C ALA A 62 -10.16 8.97 10.42
N ARG A 63 -10.93 9.95 9.95
CA ARG A 63 -10.83 11.33 10.41
C ARG A 63 -11.14 11.44 11.90
N ASP A 64 -12.24 10.85 12.35
CA ASP A 64 -12.67 10.94 13.74
C ASP A 64 -11.65 10.24 14.69
N ALA A 65 -11.00 9.14 14.24
CA ALA A 65 -9.96 8.44 14.99
C ALA A 65 -8.64 9.22 15.11
N VAL A 66 -8.31 10.04 14.11
CA VAL A 66 -7.11 10.88 14.10
C VAL A 66 -7.36 12.24 14.76
N THR A 67 -8.62 12.67 14.83
CA THR A 67 -9.02 13.94 15.45
C THR A 67 -8.63 13.96 16.93
N GLY A 68 -7.91 15.01 17.35
CA GLY A 68 -7.45 15.16 18.73
C GLY A 68 -6.06 14.59 19.01
N SER A 69 -5.42 13.93 18.04
CA SER A 69 -4.00 13.56 18.14
C SER A 69 -3.11 14.79 18.01
N GLU A 70 -2.16 14.97 18.93
CA GLU A 70 -1.17 16.06 18.86
C GLU A 70 -0.14 15.83 17.74
N ASP A 71 0.14 14.56 17.43
CA ASP A 71 1.16 14.17 16.45
C ASP A 71 0.69 14.27 14.99
N PHE A 72 -0.61 14.39 14.74
CA PHE A 72 -1.21 14.27 13.41
C PHE A 72 -2.09 15.46 13.08
N THR A 73 -2.05 15.88 11.83
CA THR A 73 -3.05 16.81 11.27
C THR A 73 -3.69 16.27 10.03
N ILE A 74 -4.94 16.64 9.83
CA ILE A 74 -5.78 16.12 8.78
C ILE A 74 -6.03 17.21 7.75
N THR A 75 -5.79 16.89 6.48
CA THR A 75 -6.15 17.72 5.34
C THR A 75 -7.06 16.92 4.43
N HIS A 76 -8.33 17.32 4.34
CA HIS A 76 -9.28 16.69 3.43
C HIS A 76 -9.19 17.36 2.06
N SER A 77 -8.99 16.56 1.00
CA SER A 77 -9.09 17.05 -0.38
C SER A 77 -10.48 16.72 -0.93
N PRO A 78 -11.44 17.68 -0.94
CA PRO A 78 -12.81 17.40 -1.37
C PRO A 78 -12.92 17.04 -2.86
N TRP A 79 -11.91 17.34 -3.67
CA TRP A 79 -11.93 17.13 -5.12
C TRP A 79 -11.47 15.73 -5.55
N THR A 80 -10.66 15.06 -4.73
CA THR A 80 -9.97 13.82 -5.13
C THR A 80 -10.42 12.59 -4.35
N ASN A 81 -11.42 12.72 -3.46
CA ASN A 81 -11.83 11.67 -2.52
C ASN A 81 -10.61 11.09 -1.79
N ARG A 82 -9.73 11.96 -1.29
CA ARG A 82 -8.49 11.59 -0.58
C ARG A 82 -8.42 12.33 0.75
N LEU A 83 -8.06 11.59 1.80
CA LEU A 83 -7.80 12.13 3.12
C LEU A 83 -6.29 12.10 3.36
N HIS A 84 -5.66 13.25 3.56
CA HIS A 84 -4.25 13.32 3.90
C HIS A 84 -4.10 13.48 5.41
N VAL A 85 -3.17 12.71 5.98
CA VAL A 85 -2.80 12.78 7.38
C VAL A 85 -1.30 13.03 7.48
N THR A 86 -0.94 14.20 8.02
CA THR A 86 0.45 14.64 8.16
C THR A 86 0.95 14.32 9.56
N TYR A 87 1.97 13.47 9.68
CA TYR A 87 2.68 13.18 10.93
C TYR A 87 3.76 14.22 11.17
N ARG A 88 3.68 14.92 12.32
CA ARG A 88 4.49 16.12 12.61
C ARG A 88 5.63 15.91 13.59
N ARG A 89 5.70 14.76 14.26
CA ARG A 89 6.76 14.47 15.23
C ARG A 89 8.15 14.35 14.59
N GLN A 90 8.20 14.07 13.29
CA GLN A 90 9.43 13.97 12.50
C GLN A 90 9.59 15.19 11.59
N ILE A 91 10.85 15.56 11.31
CA ILE A 91 11.20 16.64 10.36
C ILE A 91 12.02 16.03 9.22
N PRO A 92 11.63 16.25 7.94
CA PRO A 92 10.40 16.89 7.49
C PRO A 92 9.11 16.16 7.93
N ALA A 93 7.96 16.83 7.92
CA ALA A 93 6.70 16.15 8.21
C ALA A 93 6.43 15.04 7.17
N ILE A 94 5.72 13.99 7.59
CA ILE A 94 5.43 12.83 6.71
C ILE A 94 3.95 12.86 6.37
N ASP A 95 3.65 12.99 5.08
CA ASP A 95 2.28 12.89 4.60
C ASP A 95 1.94 11.43 4.30
N ILE A 96 0.89 10.95 4.97
CA ILE A 96 0.27 9.66 4.70
C ILE A 96 -1.04 9.93 4.01
N GLU A 97 -1.19 9.37 2.83
CA GLU A 97 -2.45 9.47 2.11
C GLU A 97 -3.35 8.27 2.46
N ILE A 98 -4.56 8.57 2.94
CA ILE A 98 -5.59 7.59 3.28
C ILE A 98 -6.52 7.37 2.09
N LEU A 99 -6.69 6.12 1.72
CA LEU A 99 -7.44 5.66 0.56
C LEU A 99 -8.56 4.70 0.98
N PRO A 100 -9.70 4.67 0.26
CA PRO A 100 -10.79 3.78 0.60
C PRO A 100 -10.57 2.38 0.01
N ALA A 101 -10.78 1.36 0.84
CA ALA A 101 -10.78 -0.03 0.41
C ALA A 101 -11.82 -0.27 -0.69
N GLY A 102 -11.48 -1.10 -1.68
CA GLY A 102 -12.35 -1.44 -2.81
C GLY A 102 -12.34 -0.43 -3.96
N GLU A 103 -12.04 0.85 -3.70
CA GLU A 103 -11.62 1.79 -4.76
C GLU A 103 -10.13 1.60 -5.04
N THR A 104 -9.33 1.59 -3.97
CA THR A 104 -7.91 1.23 -4.01
C THR A 104 -7.69 -0.07 -3.26
N GLY A 105 -6.96 -0.99 -3.89
CA GLY A 105 -6.63 -2.29 -3.31
C GLY A 105 -7.88 -3.16 -3.06
N PRO A 106 -7.81 -4.09 -2.11
CA PRO A 106 -8.89 -5.05 -1.84
C PRO A 106 -10.05 -4.39 -1.09
N ARG A 107 -11.27 -4.92 -1.27
CA ARG A 107 -12.48 -4.46 -0.57
C ARG A 107 -12.48 -4.80 0.92
N HIS A 108 -11.86 -5.93 1.27
CA HIS A 108 -11.75 -6.42 2.64
C HIS A 108 -10.27 -6.57 3.01
N LEU A 109 -9.92 -6.08 4.20
CA LEU A 109 -8.61 -6.05 4.82
C LEU A 109 -8.59 -7.11 5.93
N ASP A 110 -8.40 -8.35 5.51
CA ASP A 110 -8.38 -9.54 6.35
C ASP A 110 -7.03 -10.28 6.22
N THR A 111 -6.93 -11.47 6.82
CA THR A 111 -5.70 -12.28 6.79
C THR A 111 -5.28 -12.74 5.39
N SER A 112 -6.16 -12.68 4.39
CA SER A 112 -5.86 -13.02 3.00
C SER A 112 -5.29 -11.84 2.20
N THR A 113 -5.53 -10.62 2.66
CA THR A 113 -5.17 -9.39 1.95
C THR A 113 -4.15 -8.53 2.69
N VAL A 114 -3.99 -8.76 4.00
CA VAL A 114 -3.07 -8.05 4.88
C VAL A 114 -2.03 -9.01 5.48
N MET A 115 -0.77 -8.56 5.54
CA MET A 115 0.32 -9.18 6.28
C MET A 115 0.87 -8.21 7.33
N LYS A 116 1.51 -8.71 8.39
CA LYS A 116 2.17 -7.86 9.39
C LYS A 116 3.67 -7.78 9.16
N ILE A 117 4.21 -6.57 9.13
CA ILE A 117 5.65 -6.31 9.15
C ILE A 117 5.93 -5.41 10.35
N GLN A 118 6.75 -5.88 11.29
CA GLN A 118 7.05 -5.15 12.54
C GLN A 118 5.77 -4.68 13.27
N ALA A 119 4.77 -5.56 13.35
CA ALA A 119 3.45 -5.32 13.93
C ALA A 119 2.54 -4.30 13.20
N VAL A 120 3.02 -3.65 12.12
CA VAL A 120 2.22 -2.76 11.27
C VAL A 120 1.53 -3.59 10.16
N PRO A 121 0.22 -3.39 9.90
CA PRO A 121 -0.49 -4.10 8.84
C PRO A 121 -0.15 -3.52 7.47
N PHE A 122 0.41 -4.33 6.58
CA PHE A 122 0.68 -4.00 5.17
C PHE A 122 -0.17 -4.86 4.24
N LEU A 123 -0.42 -4.40 3.01
CA LEU A 123 -0.95 -5.28 1.98
C LEU A 123 -0.03 -6.49 1.77
N THR A 124 -0.62 -7.65 1.49
CA THR A 124 0.13 -8.83 1.05
C THR A 124 0.90 -8.53 -0.24
N VAL A 125 1.90 -9.36 -0.55
CA VAL A 125 2.68 -9.28 -1.79
C VAL A 125 1.77 -9.23 -3.03
N SER A 126 0.71 -10.05 -3.07
CA SER A 126 -0.25 -10.07 -4.18
C SER A 126 -1.02 -8.76 -4.32
N GLU A 127 -1.58 -8.26 -3.22
CA GLU A 127 -2.36 -7.02 -3.21
C GLU A 127 -1.50 -5.78 -3.47
N PHE A 128 -0.25 -5.79 -3.00
CA PHE A 128 0.73 -4.76 -3.34
C PHE A 128 0.99 -4.70 -4.85
N ILE A 129 1.30 -5.84 -5.47
CA ILE A 129 1.54 -5.89 -6.93
C ILE A 129 0.29 -5.44 -7.67
N ARG A 130 -0.90 -5.93 -7.29
CA ARG A 130 -2.17 -5.53 -7.91
C ARG A 130 -2.38 -4.02 -7.84
N ALA A 131 -2.22 -3.42 -6.65
CA ALA A 131 -2.43 -1.98 -6.46
C ALA A 131 -1.42 -1.13 -7.26
N LYS A 132 -0.13 -1.48 -7.21
CA LYS A 132 0.93 -0.79 -7.97
C LYS A 132 0.78 -0.99 -9.47
N LEU A 133 0.40 -2.18 -9.93
CA LEU A 133 0.18 -2.47 -11.35
C LEU A 133 -0.97 -1.64 -11.91
N ASN A 134 -2.10 -1.56 -11.20
CA ASN A 134 -3.24 -0.73 -11.62
C ASN A 134 -2.83 0.75 -11.76
N ALA A 135 -2.06 1.27 -10.79
CA ALA A 135 -1.54 2.63 -10.84
C ALA A 135 -0.54 2.83 -12.00
N TRP A 136 0.34 1.84 -12.23
CA TRP A 136 1.33 1.87 -13.30
C TRP A 136 0.69 1.82 -14.69
N VAL A 137 -0.35 1.02 -14.91
CA VAL A 137 -1.04 0.96 -16.21
C VAL A 137 -1.58 2.34 -16.62
N ILE A 138 -2.02 3.14 -15.64
CA ILE A 138 -2.56 4.49 -15.88
C ILE A 138 -1.44 5.50 -16.09
N ARG A 139 -0.39 5.46 -15.26
CA ARG A 139 0.61 6.56 -15.15
C ARG A 139 1.97 6.25 -15.77
N GLY A 140 2.29 4.97 -15.95
CA GLY A 140 3.58 4.51 -16.46
C GLY A 140 4.77 4.88 -15.59
N SER A 141 4.58 5.04 -14.26
CA SER A 141 5.64 5.53 -13.37
C SER A 141 6.82 4.54 -13.26
N ASP A 142 8.05 5.03 -13.40
CA ASP A 142 9.25 4.21 -13.19
C ASP A 142 9.38 3.71 -11.76
N SER A 143 8.91 4.48 -10.76
CA SER A 143 8.93 4.05 -9.35
C SER A 143 8.05 2.82 -9.13
N ASP A 144 6.82 2.83 -9.66
CA ASP A 144 5.90 1.70 -9.59
C ASP A 144 6.49 0.50 -10.34
N ALA A 145 7.16 0.71 -11.47
CA ALA A 145 7.80 -0.37 -12.22
C ALA A 145 8.96 -1.02 -11.45
N GLN A 146 9.79 -0.21 -10.78
CA GLN A 146 10.88 -0.71 -9.93
C GLN A 146 10.33 -1.49 -8.74
N ASP A 147 9.29 -0.98 -8.08
CA ASP A 147 8.64 -1.63 -6.96
C ASP A 147 8.04 -2.99 -7.34
N ILE A 148 7.26 -3.03 -8.42
CA ILE A 148 6.65 -4.27 -8.93
C ILE A 148 7.73 -5.26 -9.31
N SER A 149 8.75 -4.84 -10.05
CA SER A 149 9.85 -5.71 -10.49
C SER A 149 10.65 -6.26 -9.30
N TYR A 150 10.91 -5.43 -8.29
CA TYR A 150 11.61 -5.84 -7.06
C TYR A 150 10.80 -6.92 -6.31
N VAL A 151 9.51 -6.66 -6.07
CA VAL A 151 8.66 -7.56 -5.31
C VAL A 151 8.41 -8.85 -6.06
N LEU A 152 8.09 -8.78 -7.35
CA LEU A 152 7.88 -9.96 -8.18
C LEU A 152 9.17 -10.79 -8.27
N GLY A 153 10.33 -10.17 -8.52
CA GLY A 153 11.60 -10.87 -8.64
C GLY A 153 11.99 -11.68 -7.39
N ARG A 154 11.64 -11.20 -6.19
CA ARG A 154 12.04 -11.83 -4.91
C ARG A 154 10.96 -12.68 -4.26
N TYR A 155 9.70 -12.33 -4.48
CA TYR A 155 8.57 -12.89 -3.74
C TYR A 155 7.49 -13.48 -4.64
N TRP A 156 7.76 -13.73 -5.94
CA TRP A 156 6.80 -14.33 -6.87
C TRP A 156 6.15 -15.61 -6.31
N ASN A 157 6.91 -16.43 -5.57
CA ASN A 157 6.42 -17.68 -4.99
C ASN A 157 5.30 -17.48 -3.94
N ARG A 158 5.15 -16.28 -3.39
CA ARG A 158 4.09 -15.87 -2.46
C ARG A 158 2.93 -15.15 -3.14
N VAL A 159 2.99 -14.94 -4.46
CA VAL A 159 1.94 -14.27 -5.22
C VAL A 159 0.81 -15.26 -5.52
N ASP A 160 -0.41 -14.79 -5.30
CA ASP A 160 -1.64 -15.39 -5.79
C ASP A 160 -1.94 -14.82 -7.17
N ILE A 161 -1.72 -15.62 -8.21
CA ILE A 161 -1.87 -15.18 -9.61
C ILE A 161 -3.31 -14.74 -9.90
N ASN A 162 -4.30 -15.32 -9.22
CA ASN A 162 -5.72 -15.01 -9.45
C ASN A 162 -6.10 -13.59 -9.01
N ARG A 163 -5.25 -12.92 -8.23
CA ARG A 163 -5.45 -11.53 -7.81
C ARG A 163 -4.87 -10.53 -8.80
N ILE A 164 -4.04 -10.98 -9.75
CA ILE A 164 -3.33 -10.14 -10.71
C ILE A 164 -4.03 -10.22 -12.07
N THR A 165 -4.30 -9.08 -12.69
CA THR A 165 -4.83 -9.04 -14.06
C THR A 165 -3.73 -9.50 -15.03
N GLU A 166 -3.91 -10.67 -15.66
CA GLU A 166 -2.92 -11.24 -16.58
C GLU A 166 -2.62 -10.31 -17.76
N GLN A 167 -3.65 -9.66 -18.33
CA GLN A 167 -3.49 -8.70 -19.42
C GLN A 167 -2.54 -7.56 -19.04
N ASP A 168 -2.78 -6.91 -17.90
CA ASP A 168 -1.97 -5.79 -17.41
C ASP A 168 -0.55 -6.24 -17.10
N MET A 169 -0.38 -7.43 -16.50
CA MET A 169 0.94 -7.98 -16.18
C MET A 169 1.72 -8.33 -17.46
N ASN A 170 1.05 -8.84 -18.50
CA ASN A 170 1.71 -9.11 -19.78
C ASN A 170 2.20 -7.80 -20.44
N VAL A 171 1.41 -6.73 -20.39
CA VAL A 171 1.84 -5.39 -20.84
C VAL A 171 2.98 -4.86 -19.97
N PHE A 172 2.94 -5.09 -18.66
CA PHE A 172 4.00 -4.72 -17.75
C PHE A 172 5.32 -5.40 -18.11
N VAL A 173 5.29 -6.72 -18.27
CA VAL A 173 6.47 -7.54 -18.57
C VAL A 173 7.05 -7.23 -19.94
N SER A 174 6.22 -6.90 -20.94
CA SER A 174 6.73 -6.51 -22.27
C SER A 174 7.52 -5.20 -22.23
N ARG A 175 7.22 -4.30 -21.27
CA ARG A 175 7.96 -3.04 -21.06
C ARG A 175 9.09 -3.16 -20.04
N ASN A 176 9.00 -4.13 -19.13
CA ASN A 176 9.94 -4.35 -18.04
C ASN A 176 10.47 -5.78 -18.07
N ALA A 177 11.38 -6.05 -19.02
CA ALA A 177 11.87 -7.41 -19.30
C ALA A 177 12.49 -8.13 -18.09
N ALA A 178 13.02 -7.39 -17.11
CA ALA A 178 13.55 -7.94 -15.87
C ALA A 178 12.50 -8.69 -15.02
N ALA A 179 11.21 -8.37 -15.18
CA ALA A 179 10.11 -9.04 -14.50
C ALA A 179 9.68 -10.35 -15.18
N ALA A 180 10.06 -10.56 -16.45
CA ALA A 180 9.60 -11.69 -17.26
C ALA A 180 9.91 -13.07 -16.65
N PRO A 181 11.13 -13.34 -16.13
CA PRO A 181 11.44 -14.67 -15.58
C PRO A 181 10.57 -15.00 -14.36
N ALA A 182 10.31 -14.02 -13.51
CA ALA A 182 9.50 -14.18 -12.31
C ALA A 182 8.02 -14.38 -12.67
N TRP A 183 7.50 -13.64 -13.66
CA TRP A 183 6.15 -13.85 -14.17
C TRP A 183 5.96 -15.24 -14.80
N ALA A 184 6.92 -15.69 -15.61
CA ALA A 184 6.88 -17.03 -16.20
C ALA A 184 6.97 -18.14 -15.14
N ALA A 185 7.78 -17.96 -14.09
CA ALA A 185 7.83 -18.89 -12.97
C ALA A 185 6.50 -18.96 -12.22
N LEU A 186 5.86 -17.80 -12.01
CA LEU A 186 4.55 -17.71 -11.37
C LEU A 186 3.47 -18.42 -12.20
N ARG A 187 3.39 -18.17 -13.52
CA ARG A 187 2.43 -18.87 -14.40
C ARG A 187 2.61 -20.39 -14.36
N ARG A 188 3.85 -20.88 -14.46
CA ARG A 188 4.15 -22.32 -14.35
C ARG A 188 3.70 -22.93 -13.03
N LYS A 189 3.84 -22.21 -11.90
CA LYS A 189 3.36 -22.67 -10.58
C LYS A 189 1.85 -22.94 -10.56
N TYR A 190 1.08 -22.20 -11.35
CA TYR A 190 -0.38 -22.33 -11.46
C TYR A 190 -0.85 -23.12 -12.70
N GLY A 191 0.07 -23.71 -13.48
CA GLY A 191 -0.27 -24.51 -14.66
C GLY A 191 -0.72 -23.67 -15.87
N MET A 192 -0.32 -22.40 -15.94
CA MET A 192 -0.62 -21.47 -17.03
C MET A 192 0.56 -21.26 -17.98
#